data_AF-A0A3M2KM64-F1
#
_entry.id   AF-A0A3M2KM64-F1
#
_cell.length_a   1.000
_cell.length_b   1.000
_cell.length_c   1.000
_cell.angle_alpha   90.00
_cell.angle_beta   90.00
_cell.angle_gamma   90.00
#
_symmetry.space_group_name_H-M   'P 1'
#
loop_
_entity.id
_entity.type
_entity.pdbx_description
1 polymer ?
#
loop_
_entity_poly.entity_id
_entity_poly.type
_entity_poly.pdbx_seq_one_letter_code
_entity_poly.pdbx_strand_id
1 'polypeptide(L)'
;MEESPRRWSDQTDQVLRAAGWQPGRAVSTSQYEQLLSERGGFTIHPAARSFLAEFGGLEVQERGPGITALKVDFQINPALAEWDDEIFDVLSEEAGAYLYPVGMAGRRNMYIGMADDGRVFLGMDNAHGFAETGDRALEKLVEGLR
;
A
#
# COMPACT_ATOMS: atom_id res chain seq x y z
N MET A 1 -7.10 29.37 -12.19
CA MET A 1 -7.27 28.17 -11.34
C MET A 1 -6.38 27.13 -11.96
N GLU A 2 -5.18 26.93 -11.42
CA GLU A 2 -4.27 25.89 -11.90
C GLU A 2 -4.91 24.54 -11.60
N GLU A 3 -5.41 23.87 -12.63
CA GLU A 3 -5.75 22.46 -12.56
C GLU A 3 -4.43 21.73 -12.34
N SER A 4 -4.10 21.49 -11.06
CA SER A 4 -3.04 20.55 -10.71
C SER A 4 -3.34 19.23 -11.44
N PRO A 5 -2.38 18.63 -12.17
CA PRO A 5 -2.63 17.38 -12.87
C PRO A 5 -3.20 16.39 -11.85
N ARG A 6 -4.43 15.93 -12.07
CA ARG A 6 -5.12 15.09 -11.09
C ARG A 6 -4.29 13.82 -10.93
N ARG A 7 -3.80 13.60 -9.70
CA ARG A 7 -2.93 12.48 -9.31
C ARG A 7 -3.59 11.12 -9.58
N TRP A 8 -4.92 11.09 -9.60
CA TRP A 8 -5.80 9.95 -9.88
C TRP A 8 -7.22 10.42 -10.26
N SER A 9 -8.10 9.48 -10.60
CA SER A 9 -9.52 9.71 -10.89
C SER A 9 -10.33 10.31 -9.71
N ASP A 10 -11.42 11.02 -10.00
CA ASP A 10 -12.31 11.60 -8.98
C ASP A 10 -12.90 10.52 -8.04
N GLN A 11 -13.09 9.30 -8.55
CA GLN A 11 -13.55 8.16 -7.75
C GLN A 11 -12.50 7.78 -6.69
N THR A 12 -11.23 7.72 -7.09
CA THR A 12 -10.11 7.42 -6.17
C THR A 12 -10.00 8.48 -5.07
N ASP A 13 -10.07 9.76 -5.43
CA ASP A 13 -10.06 10.85 -4.43
C ASP A 13 -11.22 10.71 -3.42
N GLN A 14 -12.45 10.45 -3.90
CA GLN A 14 -13.61 10.28 -3.04
C GLN A 14 -13.47 9.08 -2.09
N VAL A 15 -12.97 7.94 -2.57
CA VAL A 15 -12.79 6.73 -1.76
C VAL A 15 -11.71 6.93 -0.71
N LEU A 16 -10.56 7.53 -1.08
CA LEU A 16 -9.50 7.84 -0.12
C LEU A 16 -10.01 8.81 0.96
N ARG A 17 -10.73 9.86 0.58
CA ARG A 17 -11.35 10.79 1.55
C ARG A 17 -12.35 10.11 2.47
N ALA A 18 -13.17 9.20 1.94
CA ALA A 18 -14.12 8.42 2.73
C ALA A 18 -13.42 7.47 3.72
N ALA A 19 -12.21 7.01 3.40
CA ALA A 19 -11.34 6.25 4.30
C ALA A 19 -10.55 7.13 5.29
N GLY A 20 -10.76 8.45 5.29
CA GLY A 20 -10.12 9.38 6.21
C GLY A 20 -8.81 9.99 5.70
N TRP A 21 -8.49 9.83 4.41
CA TRP A 21 -7.37 10.54 3.79
C TRP A 21 -7.71 12.01 3.53
N GLN A 22 -6.71 12.88 3.65
CA GLN A 22 -6.80 14.28 3.27
C GLN A 22 -5.46 14.74 2.68
N PRO A 23 -5.46 15.65 1.70
CA PRO A 23 -4.23 16.21 1.15
C PRO A 23 -3.44 16.94 2.25
N GLY A 24 -2.12 16.71 2.28
CA GLY A 24 -1.23 17.26 3.31
C GLY A 24 -1.23 16.50 4.64
N ARG A 25 -1.87 15.32 4.70
CA ARG A 25 -1.75 14.41 5.84
C ARG A 25 -0.30 13.95 6.01
N ALA A 26 0.19 14.02 7.24
CA ALA A 26 1.51 13.52 7.63
C ALA A 26 1.37 12.68 8.91
N VAL A 27 1.42 11.36 8.77
CA VAL A 27 1.40 10.38 9.84
C VAL A 27 2.83 10.06 10.26
N SER A 28 3.05 9.89 11.56
CA SER A 28 4.35 9.43 12.06
C SER A 28 4.58 7.97 11.64
N THR A 29 5.63 7.74 10.86
CA THR A 29 6.08 6.41 10.44
C THR A 29 6.96 5.72 11.47
N SER A 30 7.44 6.45 12.48
CA SER A 30 8.45 5.97 13.43
C SER A 30 8.02 4.72 14.21
N GLN A 31 6.73 4.60 14.53
CA GLN A 31 6.20 3.41 15.20
C GLN A 31 6.27 2.17 14.30
N TYR A 32 5.97 2.34 13.00
CA TYR A 32 6.10 1.25 12.03
C TYR A 32 7.56 0.89 11.81
N GLU A 33 8.43 1.88 11.60
CA GLU A 33 9.87 1.68 11.42
C GLU A 33 10.47 0.88 12.57
N GLN A 34 10.15 1.27 13.81
CA GLN A 34 10.62 0.56 14.99
C GLN A 34 10.06 -0.86 15.06
N LEU A 35 8.74 -1.03 14.91
CA LEU A 35 8.09 -2.34 14.98
C LEU A 35 8.68 -3.34 13.98
N LEU A 36 8.81 -2.91 12.72
CA LEU A 36 9.26 -3.76 11.64
C LEU A 36 10.77 -4.00 11.66
N SER A 37 11.55 -3.03 12.13
CA SER A 37 12.99 -3.24 12.36
C SER A 37 13.24 -4.21 13.51
N GLU A 38 12.48 -4.14 14.60
CA GLU A 38 12.65 -5.00 15.77
C GLU A 38 12.11 -6.43 15.56
N ARG A 39 11.01 -6.60 14.81
CA ARG A 39 10.32 -7.90 14.67
C ARG A 39 10.59 -8.63 13.36
N GLY A 40 10.66 -7.89 12.26
CA GLY A 40 10.86 -8.46 10.92
C GLY A 40 12.19 -8.10 10.27
N GLY A 41 13.10 -7.41 10.99
CA GLY A 41 14.40 -6.99 10.45
C GLY A 41 14.30 -6.00 9.27
N PHE A 42 13.15 -5.37 9.05
CA PHE A 42 12.98 -4.51 7.89
C PHE A 42 13.61 -3.13 8.08
N THR A 43 14.24 -2.63 7.02
CA THR A 43 14.74 -1.24 6.97
C THR A 43 13.83 -0.41 6.07
N ILE A 44 13.27 0.68 6.60
CA ILE A 44 12.41 1.56 5.78
C ILE A 44 13.22 2.32 4.73
N HIS A 45 12.63 2.47 3.55
CA HIS A 45 13.23 3.21 2.44
C HIS A 45 12.58 4.60 2.31
N PRO A 46 13.25 5.61 1.72
CA PRO A 46 12.67 6.95 1.57
C PRO A 46 11.33 6.99 0.85
N ALA A 47 11.14 6.13 -0.18
CA ALA A 47 9.89 6.00 -0.90
C ALA A 47 8.76 5.46 0.00
N ALA A 48 9.01 4.32 0.66
CA ALA A 48 8.06 3.72 1.61
C ALA A 48 7.70 4.67 2.75
N ARG A 49 8.69 5.41 3.28
CA ARG A 49 8.47 6.39 4.34
C ARG A 49 7.57 7.53 3.88
N SER A 50 7.84 8.09 2.70
CA SER A 50 7.03 9.18 2.14
C SER A 50 5.59 8.72 1.87
N PHE A 51 5.45 7.50 1.34
CA PHE A 51 4.15 6.88 1.11
C PHE A 51 3.38 6.64 2.42
N LEU A 52 4.01 6.04 3.43
CA LEU A 52 3.39 5.78 4.73
C LEU A 52 3.10 7.06 5.52
N ALA A 53 3.90 8.12 5.33
CA ALA A 53 3.60 9.42 5.93
C ALA A 53 2.28 10.00 5.39
N GLU A 54 1.99 9.81 4.10
CA GLU A 54 0.77 10.35 3.49
C GLU A 54 -0.45 9.40 3.65
N PHE A 55 -0.23 8.09 3.48
CA PHE A 55 -1.29 7.08 3.36
C PHE A 55 -1.32 6.06 4.50
N GLY A 56 -0.36 6.10 5.42
CA GLY A 56 -0.28 5.16 6.54
C GLY A 56 -1.55 5.14 7.40
N GLY A 57 -1.98 3.94 7.76
CA GLY A 57 -3.19 3.69 8.55
C GLY A 57 -4.49 3.93 7.80
N LEU A 58 -4.47 4.12 6.47
CA LEU A 58 -5.70 4.12 5.68
C LEU A 58 -6.27 2.71 5.56
N GLU A 59 -7.58 2.62 5.70
CA GLU A 59 -8.32 1.39 5.48
C GLU A 59 -9.52 1.67 4.59
N VAL A 60 -9.55 1.04 3.42
CA VAL A 60 -10.69 1.05 2.52
C VAL A 60 -11.38 -0.30 2.64
N GLN A 61 -12.49 -0.32 3.37
CA GLN A 61 -13.36 -1.49 3.47
C GLN A 61 -14.51 -1.42 2.45
N GLU A 62 -14.91 -2.57 1.90
CA GLU A 62 -16.14 -2.67 1.11
C GLU A 62 -17.35 -2.27 1.99
N ARG A 63 -17.97 -1.11 1.71
CA ARG A 63 -19.23 -0.72 2.34
C ARG A 63 -20.41 -1.15 1.47
N GLY A 64 -21.06 -2.26 1.81
CA GLY A 64 -22.48 -2.50 1.51
C GLY A 64 -22.87 -3.93 1.09
N PRO A 65 -24.09 -4.39 1.40
CA PRO A 65 -24.66 -5.62 0.84
C PRO A 65 -25.06 -5.36 -0.61
N GLY A 66 -24.12 -5.46 -1.54
CA GLY A 66 -24.34 -5.14 -2.95
C GLY A 66 -23.38 -5.92 -3.84
N ILE A 67 -23.87 -7.04 -4.35
CA ILE A 67 -23.25 -7.78 -5.46
C ILE A 67 -23.16 -6.79 -6.62
N THR A 68 -21.95 -6.37 -7.00
CA THR A 68 -21.48 -6.01 -8.37
C THR A 68 -20.36 -4.96 -8.30
N ALA A 69 -19.14 -5.42 -7.99
CA ALA A 69 -17.85 -4.99 -8.55
C ALA A 69 -16.76 -5.52 -7.61
N LEU A 70 -15.74 -6.21 -8.14
CA LEU A 70 -14.54 -6.64 -7.42
C LEU A 70 -13.70 -5.43 -6.94
N LYS A 71 -14.23 -4.64 -6.02
CA LYS A 71 -13.45 -3.59 -5.35
C LYS A 71 -12.61 -4.28 -4.29
N VAL A 72 -11.30 -4.22 -4.47
CA VAL A 72 -10.36 -4.87 -3.56
C VAL A 72 -10.28 -4.02 -2.30
N ASP A 73 -10.68 -4.56 -1.15
CA ASP A 73 -10.43 -3.91 0.13
C ASP A 73 -8.92 -3.89 0.38
N PHE A 74 -8.43 -2.82 1.01
CA PHE A 74 -7.02 -2.71 1.32
C PHE A 74 -6.78 -1.88 2.57
N GLN A 75 -5.69 -2.21 3.26
CA GLN A 75 -5.23 -1.50 4.44
C GLN A 75 -3.74 -1.15 4.26
N ILE A 76 -3.42 0.13 4.32
CA ILE A 76 -2.05 0.64 4.27
C ILE A 76 -1.48 0.61 5.70
N ASN A 77 -1.21 -0.59 6.17
CA ASN A 77 -0.66 -0.81 7.50
C ASN A 77 0.49 -1.83 7.43
N PRO A 78 1.74 -1.38 7.61
CA PRO A 78 2.90 -2.24 7.48
C PRO A 78 3.04 -3.20 8.67
N ALA A 79 2.43 -2.89 9.82
CA ALA A 79 2.41 -3.79 10.98
C ALA A 79 1.76 -5.14 10.69
N LEU A 80 0.95 -5.23 9.63
CA LEU A 80 0.33 -6.49 9.25
C LEU A 80 1.32 -7.57 8.78
N ALA A 81 2.54 -7.17 8.41
CA ALA A 81 3.61 -8.07 7.95
C ALA A 81 4.76 -8.17 8.97
N GLU A 82 4.53 -7.78 10.23
CA GLU A 82 5.58 -7.68 11.25
C GLU A 82 6.27 -9.02 11.59
N TRP A 83 5.64 -10.15 11.26
CA TRP A 83 6.15 -11.52 11.49
C TRP A 83 6.34 -12.31 10.18
N ASP A 84 6.23 -11.64 9.03
CA ASP A 84 6.20 -12.26 7.71
C ASP A 84 7.48 -11.93 6.92
N ASP A 85 8.62 -11.80 7.61
CA ASP A 85 9.91 -11.49 7.00
C ASP A 85 10.34 -12.56 5.98
N GLU A 86 10.14 -13.84 6.29
CA GLU A 86 10.43 -14.94 5.37
C GLU A 86 9.62 -14.85 4.06
N ILE A 87 8.38 -14.36 4.12
CA ILE A 87 7.56 -14.14 2.93
C ILE A 87 8.15 -13.00 2.11
N PHE A 88 8.50 -11.89 2.76
CA PHE A 88 9.07 -10.74 2.07
C PHE A 88 10.46 -10.99 1.49
N ASP A 89 11.24 -11.91 2.06
CA ASP A 89 12.50 -12.36 1.45
C ASP A 89 12.24 -13.01 0.08
N VAL A 90 11.28 -13.93 0.00
CA VAL A 90 10.87 -14.57 -1.27
C VAL A 90 10.31 -13.54 -2.25
N LEU A 91 9.44 -12.64 -1.78
CA LEU A 91 8.87 -11.60 -2.64
C LEU A 91 9.94 -10.63 -3.15
N SER A 92 10.93 -10.30 -2.32
CA SER A 92 12.04 -9.41 -2.70
C SER A 92 12.97 -10.06 -3.72
N GLU A 93 13.24 -11.36 -3.58
CA GLU A 93 14.02 -12.13 -4.55
C GLU A 93 13.33 -12.14 -5.92
N GLU A 94 12.03 -12.48 -5.95
CA GLU A 94 11.23 -12.51 -7.19
C GLU A 94 11.06 -11.12 -7.82
N ALA A 95 10.92 -10.06 -7.01
CA ALA A 95 10.85 -8.69 -7.49
C ALA A 95 12.21 -8.16 -7.99
N GLY A 96 13.32 -8.83 -7.64
CA GLY A 96 14.69 -8.37 -7.90
C GLY A 96 15.04 -7.06 -7.18
N ALA A 97 14.32 -6.74 -6.10
CA ALA A 97 14.48 -5.52 -5.31
C ALA A 97 14.03 -5.77 -3.88
N TYR A 98 14.64 -5.10 -2.91
CA TYR A 98 14.21 -5.20 -1.52
C TYR A 98 12.84 -4.54 -1.36
N LEU A 99 11.83 -5.34 -0.98
CA LEU A 99 10.47 -4.86 -0.79
C LEU A 99 10.23 -4.54 0.68
N TYR A 100 9.80 -3.31 0.95
CA TYR A 100 9.33 -2.93 2.26
C TYR A 100 7.80 -3.11 2.34
N PRO A 101 7.26 -3.79 3.36
CA PRO A 101 5.83 -3.91 3.56
C PRO A 101 5.20 -2.54 3.80
N VAL A 102 4.18 -2.18 3.04
CA VAL A 102 3.39 -0.95 3.25
C VAL A 102 1.93 -1.22 3.60
N GLY A 103 1.45 -2.45 3.38
CA GLY A 103 0.06 -2.81 3.69
C GLY A 103 -0.34 -4.19 3.15
N MET A 104 -1.66 -4.44 3.13
CA MET A 104 -2.26 -5.61 2.51
C MET A 104 -3.54 -5.26 1.74
N ALA A 105 -3.85 -6.07 0.73
CA ALA A 105 -5.03 -5.96 -0.12
C ALA A 105 -5.80 -7.30 -0.23
N GLY A 106 -7.05 -7.23 -0.66
CA GLY A 106 -7.91 -8.37 -0.98
C GLY A 106 -8.26 -9.22 0.23
N ARG A 107 -8.92 -8.64 1.23
CA ARG A 107 -9.28 -9.28 2.50
C ARG A 107 -8.09 -9.81 3.27
N ARG A 108 -6.98 -9.05 3.26
CA ARG A 108 -5.72 -9.41 3.90
C ARG A 108 -5.09 -10.68 3.29
N ASN A 109 -5.26 -10.87 1.99
CA ASN A 109 -4.76 -12.04 1.26
C ASN A 109 -3.50 -11.76 0.44
N MET A 110 -3.21 -10.50 0.12
CA MET A 110 -2.02 -10.11 -0.64
C MET A 110 -1.26 -9.03 0.11
N TYR A 111 0.04 -9.22 0.28
CA TYR A 111 0.94 -8.18 0.78
C TYR A 111 1.15 -7.10 -0.27
N ILE A 112 1.19 -5.85 0.18
CA ILE A 112 1.60 -4.70 -0.64
C ILE A 112 3.03 -4.37 -0.23
N GLY A 113 3.97 -4.66 -1.12
CA GLY A 113 5.38 -4.32 -0.97
C GLY A 113 5.74 -3.10 -1.82
N MET A 114 6.63 -2.25 -1.32
CA MET A 114 7.17 -1.11 -2.06
C MET A 114 8.69 -1.22 -2.16
N ALA A 115 9.21 -1.13 -3.38
CA ALA A 115 10.64 -1.05 -3.64
C ALA A 115 11.18 0.36 -3.33
N ASP A 116 12.50 0.49 -3.25
CA ASP A 116 13.18 1.74 -2.91
C ASP A 116 12.92 2.87 -3.93
N ASP A 117 12.69 2.50 -5.18
CA ASP A 117 12.35 3.41 -6.28
C ASP A 117 10.86 3.79 -6.35
N GLY A 118 10.04 3.29 -5.42
CA GLY A 118 8.62 3.59 -5.31
C GLY A 118 7.70 2.70 -6.14
N ARG A 119 8.25 1.70 -6.87
CA ARG A 119 7.44 0.66 -7.50
C ARG A 119 6.72 -0.16 -6.44
N VAL A 120 5.48 -0.54 -6.74
CA VAL A 120 4.63 -1.32 -5.85
C VAL A 120 4.41 -2.71 -6.43
N PHE A 121 4.51 -3.70 -5.56
CA PHE A 121 4.33 -5.11 -5.84
C PHE A 121 3.21 -5.67 -4.95
N LEU A 122 2.46 -6.63 -5.49
CA LEU A 122 1.50 -7.43 -4.73
C LEU A 122 1.97 -8.88 -4.71
N GLY A 123 1.83 -9.56 -3.57
CA GLY A 123 2.22 -10.96 -3.50
C GLY A 123 1.88 -11.65 -2.19
N MET A 124 1.83 -12.97 -2.22
CA MET A 124 1.76 -13.83 -1.02
C MET A 124 2.73 -15.00 -1.18
N ASP A 125 2.60 -15.76 -2.28
CA ASP A 125 3.53 -16.83 -2.64
C ASP A 125 4.56 -16.38 -3.69
N ASN A 126 4.22 -15.34 -4.47
CA ASN A 126 5.03 -14.78 -5.54
C ASN A 126 4.80 -13.28 -5.67
N ALA A 127 5.83 -12.54 -6.10
CA ALA A 127 5.74 -11.10 -6.30
C ALA A 127 5.26 -10.76 -7.71
N HIS A 128 4.28 -9.88 -7.80
CA HIS A 128 3.77 -9.35 -9.06
C HIS A 128 3.92 -7.84 -9.09
N GLY A 129 4.61 -7.34 -10.12
CA GLY A 129 4.71 -5.89 -10.37
C GLY A 129 3.32 -5.30 -10.59
N PHE A 130 2.89 -4.43 -9.69
CA PHE A 130 1.52 -3.94 -9.65
C PHE A 130 1.40 -2.51 -10.19
N ALA A 131 2.29 -1.62 -9.78
CA ALA A 131 2.32 -0.24 -10.25
C ALA A 131 3.73 0.36 -10.20
N GLU A 132 3.96 1.37 -11.05
CA GLU A 132 5.23 2.09 -11.10
C GLU A 132 5.39 3.09 -9.94
N THR A 133 4.28 3.51 -9.32
CA THR A 133 4.26 4.44 -8.19
C THR A 133 3.16 4.06 -7.19
N GLY A 134 3.32 4.50 -5.94
CA GLY A 134 2.30 4.35 -4.89
C GLY A 134 0.94 4.93 -5.26
N ASP A 135 0.91 6.07 -5.95
CA ASP A 135 -0.34 6.71 -6.35
C ASP A 135 -1.12 5.89 -7.38
N ARG A 136 -0.40 5.35 -8.37
CA ARG A 136 -0.99 4.44 -9.36
C ARG A 136 -1.42 3.13 -8.73
N ALA A 137 -0.73 2.65 -7.70
CA ALA A 137 -1.16 1.49 -6.93
C ALA A 137 -2.51 1.76 -6.25
N LEU A 138 -2.65 2.90 -5.56
CA LEU A 138 -3.90 3.28 -4.90
C LEU A 138 -5.06 3.42 -5.90
N GLU A 139 -4.82 4.07 -7.04
CA GLU A 139 -5.81 4.19 -8.11
C GLU A 139 -6.28 2.81 -8.59
N LYS A 140 -5.34 1.90 -8.91
CA LYS A 140 -5.68 0.53 -9.33
C LYS A 140 -6.40 -0.27 -8.24
N LEU A 141 -6.03 -0.11 -6.97
CA LEU A 141 -6.71 -0.77 -5.85
C LEU A 141 -8.18 -0.31 -5.74
N VAL A 142 -8.43 0.98 -5.93
CA VAL A 142 -9.79 1.54 -5.89
C VAL A 142 -10.61 1.15 -7.12
N GLU A 143 -10.00 1.15 -8.31
CA GLU A 143 -10.66 0.75 -9.56
C GLU A 143 -10.92 -0.78 -9.61
N GLY A 144 -10.15 -1.56 -8.85
CA GLY A 144 -10.21 -3.01 -8.77
C GLY A 144 -9.21 -3.71 -9.69
N LEU A 145 -8.80 -4.93 -9.29
CA LEU A 145 -7.97 -5.81 -10.13
C LEU A 145 -8.79 -6.29 -11.32
N ARG A 146 -8.41 -5.89 -12.54
CA ARG A 146 -8.96 -6.41 -13.81
C ARG A 146 -7.96 -7.29 -14.53
#